data_AF-F7V2U2-F1
#
_entry.id   AF-F7V2U2-F1
#
_cell.length_a   1.000
_cell.length_b   1.000
_cell.length_c   1.000
_cell.angle_alpha   90.00
_cell.angle_beta   90.00
_cell.angle_gamma   90.00
#
_symmetry.space_group_name_H-M   'P 1'
#
loop_
_entity.id
_entity.type
_entity.pdbx_description
1 polymer ?
#
loop_
_entity_poly.entity_id
_entity_poly.type
_entity_poly.pdbx_seq_one_letter_code
_entity_poly.pdbx_strand_id
1 'polypeptide(L)'
;MEAFEAGFRSLYQAEGDALLERMGNALYPEDLIIGEVRYSVRRIRDTRISPESGLVRTEFYCVPQDGAKKKLERGWIVYLDIEAEDPEAKMTAFHHPKGYGFIKPDKRMMYHGVVAEKARDLIRQAGDNSFLHHEIMIMTPEKTVSRLDEFAFSRYPLFMLGFVSGEFDVFLQEIS
;
A
#
# COMPACT_ATOMS: atom_id res chain seq x y z
N MET A 1 15.17 -10.93 -7.97
CA MET A 1 13.81 -10.87 -8.53
C MET A 1 13.09 -12.16 -8.21
N GLU A 2 13.55 -13.27 -8.78
CA GLU A 2 12.98 -14.61 -8.56
C GLU A 2 12.95 -15.04 -7.08
N ALA A 3 13.94 -14.66 -6.28
CA ALA A 3 14.02 -15.07 -4.87
C ALA A 3 12.88 -14.54 -3.98
N PHE A 4 12.45 -13.27 -4.15
CA PHE A 4 11.34 -12.73 -3.35
C PHE A 4 10.01 -13.36 -3.79
N GLU A 5 9.76 -13.39 -5.09
CA GLU A 5 8.52 -13.96 -5.64
C GLU A 5 8.41 -15.45 -5.29
N ALA A 6 9.46 -16.24 -5.51
CA ALA A 6 9.48 -17.66 -5.16
C ALA A 6 9.30 -17.87 -3.66
N GLY A 7 9.97 -17.06 -2.83
CA GLY A 7 9.83 -17.13 -1.38
C GLY A 7 8.42 -16.77 -0.89
N PHE A 8 7.81 -15.71 -1.45
CA PHE A 8 6.44 -15.34 -1.12
C PHE A 8 5.44 -16.41 -1.61
N ARG A 9 5.61 -16.93 -2.83
CA ARG A 9 4.76 -18.03 -3.35
C ARG A 9 4.86 -19.27 -2.48
N SER A 10 6.05 -19.63 -2.02
CA SER A 10 6.25 -20.76 -1.11
C SER A 10 5.57 -20.52 0.23
N LEU A 11 5.71 -19.31 0.80
CA LEU A 11 5.04 -18.94 2.04
C LEU A 11 3.51 -18.97 1.87
N TYR A 12 3.00 -18.42 0.77
CA TYR A 12 1.60 -18.46 0.42
C TYR A 12 1.08 -19.89 0.24
N GLN A 13 1.85 -20.80 -0.36
CA GLN A 13 1.41 -22.18 -0.49
C GLN A 13 1.34 -22.90 0.86
N ALA A 14 2.21 -22.53 1.80
CA ALA A 14 2.25 -23.13 3.14
C ALA A 14 1.18 -22.54 4.08
N GLU A 15 0.95 -21.23 4.01
CA GLU A 15 0.17 -20.46 4.99
C GLU A 15 -0.87 -19.55 4.34
N GLY A 16 -1.23 -19.78 3.08
CA GLY A 16 -1.93 -18.84 2.19
C GLY A 16 -3.06 -18.08 2.84
N ASP A 17 -4.08 -18.77 3.32
CA ASP A 17 -5.26 -18.13 3.93
C ASP A 17 -4.89 -17.27 5.15
N ALA A 18 -3.98 -17.76 6.00
CA ALA A 18 -3.53 -17.02 7.19
C ALA A 18 -2.61 -15.83 6.85
N LEU A 19 -1.71 -15.98 5.88
CA LEU A 19 -0.85 -14.89 5.39
C LEU A 19 -1.70 -13.78 4.76
N LEU A 20 -2.66 -14.18 3.95
CA LEU A 20 -3.60 -13.31 3.27
C LEU A 20 -4.53 -12.59 4.24
N GLU A 21 -5.07 -13.31 5.22
CA GLU A 21 -5.87 -12.72 6.29
C GLU A 21 -5.02 -11.75 7.10
N ARG A 22 -3.78 -12.11 7.47
CA ARG A 22 -2.88 -11.20 8.17
C ARG A 22 -2.56 -9.95 7.35
N MET A 23 -2.29 -10.07 6.06
CA MET A 23 -1.98 -8.90 5.24
C MET A 23 -3.22 -8.06 4.93
N GLY A 24 -4.39 -8.69 4.72
CA GLY A 24 -5.66 -8.02 4.40
C GLY A 24 -6.37 -7.38 5.61
N ASN A 25 -6.37 -8.08 6.75
CA ASN A 25 -6.94 -7.60 8.02
C ASN A 25 -5.96 -6.81 8.87
N ALA A 26 -4.65 -6.93 8.65
CA ALA A 26 -3.74 -5.99 9.27
C ALA A 26 -4.05 -4.61 8.71
N LEU A 27 -4.61 -3.78 9.58
CA LEU A 27 -4.65 -2.34 9.42
C LEU A 27 -3.28 -1.82 8.97
N TYR A 28 -2.19 -2.41 9.50
CA TYR A 28 -0.81 -2.06 9.19
C TYR A 28 0.09 -3.31 9.29
N PRO A 29 0.61 -3.86 8.18
CA PRO A 29 1.31 -5.13 8.23
C PRO A 29 2.66 -5.03 8.93
N GLU A 30 2.92 -6.05 9.74
CA GLU A 30 4.19 -6.37 10.38
C GLU A 30 5.30 -6.59 9.34
N ASP A 31 6.55 -6.57 9.80
CA ASP A 31 7.67 -6.98 8.96
C ASP A 31 7.51 -8.45 8.53
N LEU A 32 7.54 -8.72 7.22
CA LEU A 32 7.45 -10.06 6.65
C LEU A 32 8.85 -10.66 6.53
N ILE A 33 9.07 -11.87 7.04
CA ILE A 33 10.36 -12.57 6.92
C ILE A 33 10.21 -13.64 5.83
N ILE A 34 11.03 -13.55 4.78
CA ILE A 34 11.10 -14.53 3.70
C ILE A 34 12.56 -15.00 3.57
N GLY A 35 12.79 -16.27 3.88
CA GLY A 35 14.15 -16.80 4.06
C GLY A 35 14.85 -16.08 5.22
N GLU A 36 16.03 -15.51 4.96
CA GLU A 36 16.79 -14.72 5.94
C GLU A 36 16.55 -13.20 5.83
N VAL A 37 15.69 -12.76 4.91
CA VAL A 37 15.47 -11.34 4.63
C VAL A 37 14.13 -10.90 5.20
N ARG A 38 14.19 -9.82 5.98
CA ARG A 38 13.03 -9.10 6.48
C ARG A 38 12.56 -8.05 5.46
N TYR A 39 11.26 -7.92 5.27
CA TYR A 39 10.63 -6.98 4.35
C TYR A 39 9.67 -6.08 5.12
N SER A 40 9.82 -4.76 4.97
CA SER A 40 8.80 -3.80 5.37
C SER A 40 7.63 -3.93 4.40
N VAL A 41 6.43 -4.22 4.91
CA VAL A 41 5.20 -4.28 4.11
C VAL A 41 4.39 -3.02 4.38
N ARG A 42 3.87 -2.39 3.33
CA ARG A 42 3.15 -1.10 3.45
C ARG A 42 1.93 -1.14 2.58
N ARG A 43 0.73 -1.06 3.14
CA ARG A 43 -0.50 -0.89 2.35
C ARG A 43 -0.46 0.45 1.62
N ILE A 44 -0.70 0.46 0.31
CA ILE A 44 -0.61 1.66 -0.51
C ILE A 44 -1.94 2.14 -1.08
N ARG A 45 -2.86 1.21 -1.36
CA ARG A 45 -4.16 1.51 -1.97
C ARG A 45 -5.10 0.33 -1.82
N ASP A 46 -6.39 0.64 -1.73
CA ASP A 46 -7.48 -0.28 -2.01
C ASP A 46 -8.23 0.14 -3.27
N THR A 47 -8.65 -0.81 -4.09
CA THR A 47 -9.40 -0.54 -5.31
C THR A 47 -10.53 -1.55 -5.47
N ARG A 48 -11.77 -1.06 -5.63
CA ARG A 48 -12.90 -1.94 -5.96
C ARG A 48 -12.70 -2.49 -7.36
N ILE A 49 -12.61 -3.81 -7.48
CA ILE A 49 -12.54 -4.49 -8.77
C ILE A 49 -13.94 -4.85 -9.26
N SER A 50 -14.85 -5.18 -8.34
CA SER A 50 -16.24 -5.51 -8.65
C SER A 50 -17.17 -5.02 -7.54
N PRO A 51 -18.04 -4.04 -7.82
CA PRO A 51 -19.03 -3.55 -6.85
C PRO A 51 -20.02 -4.63 -6.40
N GLU A 52 -20.39 -5.55 -7.30
CA GLU A 52 -21.42 -6.58 -7.04
C GLU A 52 -20.92 -7.71 -6.12
N SER A 53 -19.63 -8.04 -6.17
CA SER A 53 -19.03 -9.11 -5.35
C SER A 53 -18.35 -8.59 -4.08
N GLY A 54 -18.26 -7.27 -3.90
CA GLY A 54 -17.45 -6.67 -2.83
C GLY A 54 -15.96 -6.95 -2.98
N LEU A 55 -15.49 -7.40 -4.16
CA LEU A 55 -14.09 -7.74 -4.37
C LEU A 55 -13.22 -6.48 -4.47
N VAL A 56 -12.27 -6.39 -3.54
CA VAL A 56 -11.31 -5.30 -3.43
C VAL A 56 -9.90 -5.82 -3.69
N ARG A 57 -9.13 -5.09 -4.49
CA ARG A 57 -7.69 -5.25 -4.58
C ARG A 57 -7.01 -4.38 -3.55
N THR A 58 -6.28 -4.98 -2.63
CA THR A 58 -5.38 -4.26 -1.72
C THR A 58 -3.94 -4.43 -2.18
N GLU A 59 -3.27 -3.32 -2.41
CA GLU A 59 -1.89 -3.28 -2.85
C GLU A 59 -0.95 -2.96 -1.69
N PHE A 60 0.15 -3.69 -1.61
CA PHE A 60 1.21 -3.53 -0.61
C PHE A 60 2.54 -3.30 -1.29
N TYR A 61 3.28 -2.28 -0.86
CA TYR A 61 4.68 -2.10 -1.22
C TYR A 61 5.58 -2.77 -0.20
N CYS A 62 6.29 -3.80 -0.65
CA CYS A 62 7.18 -4.65 0.14
C CYS A 62 8.65 -4.27 -0.15
N VAL A 63 9.41 -3.82 0.85
CA VAL A 63 10.79 -3.33 0.69
C VAL A 63 11.74 -4.12 1.59
N PRO A 64 12.86 -4.68 1.06
CA PRO A 64 13.82 -5.41 1.87
C PRO A 64 14.52 -4.51 2.92
N GLN A 65 14.71 -5.05 4.11
CA GLN A 65 15.38 -4.42 5.26
C GLN A 65 16.79 -4.99 5.47
N ASP A 66 17.60 -5.01 4.43
CA ASP A 66 18.95 -5.59 4.46
C ASP A 66 20.07 -4.53 4.41
N GLY A 67 19.73 -3.27 4.69
CA GLY A 67 20.69 -2.16 4.74
C GLY A 67 21.21 -1.70 3.37
N ALA A 68 20.74 -2.25 2.25
CA ALA A 68 21.20 -1.84 0.93
C ALA A 68 20.82 -0.37 0.60
N LYS A 69 21.76 0.38 0.02
CA LYS A 69 21.57 1.79 -0.37
C LYS A 69 20.38 2.01 -1.33
N LYS A 70 20.11 1.04 -2.20
CA LYS A 70 19.04 1.07 -3.21
C LYS A 70 17.87 0.14 -2.85
N LYS A 71 17.55 -0.02 -1.57
CA LYS A 71 16.49 -0.92 -1.12
C LYS A 71 15.11 -0.62 -1.72
N LEU A 72 14.78 0.67 -1.92
CA LEU A 72 13.51 1.06 -2.56
C LEU A 72 13.41 0.53 -3.99
N GLU A 73 14.48 0.62 -4.79
CA GLU A 73 14.51 0.08 -6.15
C GLU A 73 14.37 -1.45 -6.21
N ARG A 74 14.50 -2.13 -5.05
CA ARG A 74 14.37 -3.58 -4.90
C ARG A 74 13.02 -4.00 -4.34
N GLY A 75 12.14 -3.05 -4.05
CA GLY A 75 10.81 -3.34 -3.54
C GLY A 75 9.88 -3.92 -4.61
N TRP A 76 8.76 -4.46 -4.16
CA TRP A 76 7.72 -5.09 -4.99
C TRP A 76 6.35 -4.63 -4.56
N ILE A 77 5.43 -4.48 -5.50
CA ILE A 77 4.03 -4.44 -5.14
C ILE A 77 3.53 -5.89 -5.07
N VAL A 78 3.00 -6.27 -3.92
CA VAL A 78 2.19 -7.47 -3.74
C VAL A 78 0.74 -7.01 -3.69
N TYR A 79 -0.12 -7.55 -4.53
CA TYR A 79 -1.55 -7.27 -4.42
C TYR A 79 -2.29 -8.52 -3.95
N LEU A 80 -3.34 -8.30 -3.16
CA LEU A 80 -4.27 -9.32 -2.70
C LEU A 80 -5.66 -8.93 -3.16
N ASP A 81 -6.41 -9.88 -3.70
CA ASP A 81 -7.82 -9.71 -4.03
C ASP A 81 -8.63 -10.34 -2.89
N ILE A 82 -9.42 -9.54 -2.18
CA ILE A 82 -10.09 -9.91 -0.93
C ILE A 82 -11.53 -9.38 -0.94
N GLU A 83 -12.49 -10.14 -0.41
CA GLU A 83 -13.87 -9.70 -0.29
C GLU A 83 -14.03 -8.73 0.89
N ALA A 84 -14.70 -7.60 0.67
CA ALA A 84 -15.14 -6.70 1.72
C ALA A 84 -16.42 -7.22 2.37
N GLU A 85 -16.50 -7.25 3.70
CA GLU A 85 -17.71 -7.67 4.45
C GLU A 85 -18.89 -6.75 4.15
N ASP A 86 -18.66 -5.45 4.36
CA ASP A 86 -19.58 -4.38 4.04
C ASP A 86 -18.75 -3.29 3.34
N PRO A 87 -18.82 -3.23 2.01
CA PRO A 87 -18.11 -2.21 1.27
C PRO A 87 -18.59 -0.80 1.63
N GLU A 88 -19.81 -0.61 2.11
CA GLU A 88 -20.38 0.70 2.42
C GLU A 88 -20.11 1.13 3.86
N ALA A 89 -19.67 0.20 4.72
CA ALA A 89 -19.24 0.53 6.07
C ALA A 89 -17.97 1.38 6.05
N LYS A 90 -17.96 2.48 6.81
CA LYS A 90 -16.78 3.35 6.98
C LYS A 90 -15.51 2.59 7.40
N MET A 91 -15.72 1.48 8.11
CA MET A 91 -14.69 0.51 8.44
C MET A 91 -14.97 -0.77 7.66
N THR A 92 -14.14 -1.08 6.68
CA THR A 92 -14.31 -2.29 5.87
C THR A 92 -13.46 -3.42 6.46
N ALA A 93 -14.11 -4.47 6.97
CA ALA A 93 -13.43 -5.73 7.29
C ALA A 93 -13.22 -6.53 6.00
N PHE A 94 -12.08 -7.22 5.90
CA PHE A 94 -11.75 -8.05 4.75
C PHE A 94 -11.89 -9.53 5.11
N HIS A 95 -12.59 -10.28 4.27
CA HIS A 95 -12.78 -11.72 4.41
C HIS A 95 -12.32 -12.44 3.15
N HIS A 96 -11.97 -13.71 3.33
CA HIS A 96 -11.84 -14.67 2.24
C HIS A 96 -10.98 -14.15 1.06
N PRO A 97 -9.65 -14.22 1.17
CA PRO A 97 -8.80 -13.91 0.04
C PRO A 97 -9.13 -14.82 -1.16
N LYS A 98 -9.14 -14.24 -2.36
CA LYS A 98 -9.47 -14.92 -3.62
C LYS A 98 -8.26 -15.09 -4.52
N GLY A 99 -7.22 -14.28 -4.32
CA GLY A 99 -6.02 -14.35 -5.14
C GLY A 99 -4.94 -13.37 -4.70
N TYR A 100 -3.79 -13.50 -5.34
CA TYR A 100 -2.63 -12.64 -5.13
C TYR A 100 -1.82 -12.50 -6.42
N GLY A 101 -0.96 -11.48 -6.46
CA GLY A 101 0.06 -11.37 -7.48
C GLY A 101 1.09 -10.30 -7.19
N PHE A 102 1.96 -10.07 -8.17
CA PHE A 102 3.13 -9.22 -8.05
C PHE A 102 3.18 -8.22 -9.19
N ILE A 103 3.53 -6.98 -8.87
CA ILE A 103 3.81 -5.93 -9.85
C ILE A 103 5.21 -5.40 -9.55
N LYS A 104 6.05 -5.33 -10.59
CA LYS A 104 7.32 -4.63 -10.49
C LYS A 104 7.02 -3.13 -10.44
N PRO A 105 7.37 -2.42 -9.35
CA PRO A 105 6.99 -1.02 -9.20
C PRO A 105 7.76 -0.17 -10.20
N ASP A 106 7.06 0.78 -10.80
CA ASP A 106 7.71 1.90 -11.45
C ASP A 106 8.08 2.98 -10.41
N LYS A 107 8.73 4.05 -10.88
CA LYS A 107 9.14 5.16 -10.01
C LYS A 107 7.98 5.82 -9.28
N ARG A 108 6.80 5.85 -9.90
CA ARG A 108 5.61 6.46 -9.35
C ARG A 108 5.03 5.60 -8.23
N MET A 109 4.91 4.29 -8.42
CA MET A 109 4.45 3.34 -7.40
C MET A 109 5.38 3.33 -6.18
N MET A 110 6.70 3.45 -6.39
CA MET A 110 7.65 3.61 -5.28
C MET A 110 7.35 4.87 -4.45
N TYR A 111 7.00 5.98 -5.10
CA TYR A 111 6.64 7.21 -4.40
C TYR A 111 5.30 7.09 -3.68
N HIS A 112 4.29 6.46 -4.30
CA HIS A 112 3.03 6.14 -3.64
C HIS A 112 3.26 5.38 -2.35
N GLY A 113 4.14 4.36 -2.35
CA GLY A 113 4.46 3.59 -1.15
C GLY A 113 5.13 4.38 -0.02
N VAL A 114 5.80 5.49 -0.33
CA VAL A 114 6.36 6.39 0.70
C VAL A 114 5.31 7.39 1.17
N VAL A 115 4.49 7.92 0.26
CA VAL A 115 3.40 8.82 0.64
C VAL A 115 2.37 8.10 1.49
N ALA A 116 1.98 6.89 1.12
CA ALA A 116 1.06 6.05 1.88
C ALA A 116 1.60 5.70 3.27
N GLU A 117 2.91 5.50 3.43
CA GLU A 117 3.52 5.34 4.77
C GLU A 117 3.29 6.58 5.66
N LYS A 118 3.42 7.79 5.10
CA LYS A 118 3.15 9.02 5.86
C LYS A 118 1.66 9.21 6.13
N ALA A 119 0.80 8.90 5.16
CA ALA A 119 -0.65 8.96 5.30
C ALA A 119 -1.20 7.92 6.29
N ARG A 120 -0.47 6.82 6.52
CA ARG A 120 -0.83 5.73 7.42
C ARG A 120 -1.32 6.21 8.78
N ASP A 121 -0.58 7.13 9.40
CA ASP A 121 -0.90 7.58 10.75
C ASP A 121 -2.19 8.43 10.77
N LEU A 122 -2.50 9.11 9.66
CA LEU A 122 -3.75 9.85 9.47
C LEU A 122 -4.93 8.88 9.28
N ILE A 123 -4.72 7.80 8.51
CA ILE A 123 -5.74 6.77 8.24
C ILE A 123 -6.12 6.08 9.54
N ARG A 124 -5.13 5.80 10.39
CA ARG A 124 -5.34 5.27 11.74
C ARG A 124 -6.20 6.19 12.61
N GLN A 125 -5.90 7.49 12.60
CA GLN A 125 -6.66 8.46 13.38
C GLN A 125 -8.10 8.62 12.90
N ALA A 126 -8.37 8.34 11.62
CA ALA A 126 -9.70 8.41 11.02
C ALA A 126 -10.63 7.23 11.39
N GLY A 127 -10.13 6.20 12.10
CA GLY A 127 -10.97 5.13 12.65
C GLY A 127 -10.92 3.79 11.93
N ASP A 128 -9.75 3.37 11.45
CA ASP A 128 -9.38 2.01 11.01
C ASP A 128 -10.08 1.40 9.75
N ASN A 129 -9.25 0.89 8.82
CA ASN A 129 -9.56 0.25 7.53
C ASN A 129 -10.28 1.10 6.47
N SER A 130 -9.94 2.38 6.44
CA SER A 130 -10.61 3.35 5.59
C SER A 130 -9.85 3.70 4.29
N PHE A 131 -8.84 2.91 3.89
CA PHE A 131 -8.15 3.10 2.60
C PHE A 131 -9.11 3.00 1.40
N LEU A 132 -10.15 2.18 1.51
CA LEU A 132 -11.23 2.10 0.52
C LEU A 132 -12.11 3.36 0.46
N HIS A 133 -12.10 4.15 1.52
CA HIS A 133 -12.99 5.29 1.77
C HIS A 133 -12.27 6.63 1.79
N HIS A 134 -10.94 6.63 1.62
CA HIS A 134 -10.15 7.85 1.63
C HIS A 134 -9.22 7.91 0.43
N GLU A 135 -9.21 9.07 -0.20
CA GLU A 135 -8.16 9.45 -1.12
C GLU A 135 -7.02 10.14 -0.34
N ILE A 136 -5.79 9.77 -0.67
CA ILE A 136 -4.62 10.48 -0.19
C ILE A 136 -4.42 11.73 -1.06
N MET A 137 -4.43 12.88 -0.42
CA MET A 137 -4.23 14.17 -1.06
C MET A 137 -2.83 14.69 -0.77
N ILE A 138 -2.19 15.25 -1.79
CA ILE A 138 -0.90 15.94 -1.68
C ILE A 138 -1.13 17.43 -1.86
N MET A 139 -0.61 18.23 -0.92
CA MET A 139 -0.49 19.68 -1.06
C MET A 139 0.93 20.05 -1.46
N THR A 140 1.07 20.83 -2.51
CA THR A 140 2.36 21.38 -2.94
C THR A 140 2.74 22.60 -2.08
N PRO A 141 4.02 23.04 -2.12
CA PRO A 141 4.45 24.28 -1.47
C PRO A 141 3.63 25.50 -1.89
N GLU A 142 3.19 25.53 -3.16
CA GLU A 142 2.34 26.57 -3.74
C GLU A 142 0.86 26.44 -3.36
N LYS A 143 0.51 25.54 -2.42
CA LYS A 143 -0.85 25.29 -1.93
C LYS A 143 -1.82 24.76 -2.99
N THR A 144 -1.28 24.11 -4.03
CA THR A 144 -2.10 23.33 -4.96
C THR A 144 -2.35 21.95 -4.37
N VAL A 145 -3.59 21.49 -4.42
CA VAL A 145 -4.01 20.18 -3.93
C VAL A 145 -4.23 19.24 -5.11
N SER A 146 -3.78 18.00 -5.00
CA SER A 146 -4.07 16.96 -5.99
C SER A 146 -4.17 15.59 -5.34
N ARG A 147 -4.99 14.72 -5.92
CA ARG A 147 -5.04 13.30 -5.54
C ARG A 147 -3.68 12.67 -5.81
N LEU A 148 -3.23 11.78 -4.93
CA LEU A 148 -1.99 11.00 -5.13
C LEU A 148 -1.98 10.31 -6.51
N ASP A 149 -3.13 9.80 -6.92
CA ASP A 149 -3.34 9.10 -8.19
C ASP A 149 -3.36 10.01 -9.43
N GLU A 150 -3.29 11.32 -9.25
CA GLU A 150 -3.21 12.30 -10.33
C GLU A 150 -1.97 13.17 -10.20
N PHE A 151 -1.20 12.99 -9.13
CA PHE A 151 -0.05 13.83 -8.84
C PHE A 151 1.07 13.63 -9.87
N ALA A 152 1.40 14.70 -10.57
CA ALA A 152 2.41 14.70 -11.62
C ALA A 152 3.83 14.79 -11.04
N PHE A 153 4.34 13.69 -10.47
CA PHE A 153 5.69 13.61 -9.87
C PHE A 153 6.82 14.08 -10.80
N SER A 154 6.64 13.96 -12.12
CA SER A 154 7.61 14.43 -13.12
C SER A 154 7.84 15.95 -13.07
N ARG A 155 6.87 16.73 -12.57
CA ARG A 155 7.00 18.17 -12.35
C ARG A 155 7.85 18.51 -11.11
N TYR A 156 8.07 17.53 -10.23
CA TYR A 156 8.77 17.68 -8.96
C TYR A 156 9.93 16.68 -8.87
N PRO A 157 11.05 16.91 -9.59
CA PRO A 157 12.16 15.97 -9.63
C PRO A 157 12.80 15.69 -8.26
N LEU A 158 12.70 16.66 -7.32
CA LEU A 158 13.16 16.55 -5.93
C LEU A 158 12.03 16.22 -4.94
N PHE A 159 10.88 15.74 -5.43
CA PHE A 159 9.70 15.44 -4.59
C PHE A 159 10.07 14.68 -3.31
N MET A 160 10.86 13.61 -3.41
CA MET A 160 11.22 12.78 -2.25
C MET A 160 11.98 13.56 -1.18
N LEU A 161 12.86 14.50 -1.57
CA LEU A 161 13.60 15.31 -0.61
C LEU A 161 12.66 16.31 0.07
N GLY A 162 11.85 17.02 -0.72
CA GLY A 162 10.85 17.97 -0.21
C GLY A 162 9.80 17.31 0.68
N PHE A 163 9.40 16.09 0.34
CA PHE A 163 8.40 15.33 1.09
C PHE A 163 8.89 14.94 2.49
N VAL A 164 10.16 14.54 2.59
CA VAL A 164 10.83 14.19 3.85
C VAL A 164 11.17 15.45 4.66
N SER A 165 11.52 16.58 4.01
CA SER A 165 11.76 17.86 4.68
C SER A 165 10.48 18.57 5.15
N GLY A 166 9.30 18.11 4.71
CA GLY A 166 8.01 18.66 5.12
C GLY A 166 7.50 19.80 4.22
N GLU A 167 8.08 19.99 3.03
CA GLU A 167 7.59 20.96 2.04
C GLU A 167 6.26 20.55 1.41
N PHE A 168 5.98 19.25 1.37
CA PHE A 168 4.71 18.69 0.90
C PHE A 168 3.90 18.15 2.08
N ASP A 169 2.66 18.62 2.16
CA ASP A 169 1.69 18.13 3.15
C ASP A 169 0.86 16.98 2.57
N VAL A 170 0.45 16.07 3.45
CA VAL A 170 -0.45 14.96 3.12
C VAL A 170 -1.66 15.03 4.02
N PHE A 171 -2.83 14.84 3.45
CA PHE A 171 -4.08 14.71 4.19
C PHE A 171 -4.99 13.71 3.50
N LEU A 172 -6.08 13.35 4.18
CA LEU A 172 -7.08 12.43 3.67
C LEU A 172 -8.33 13.21 3.24
N GLN A 173 -8.94 12.75 2.16
CA GLN A 173 -10.27 13.19 1.74
C GLN A 173 -11.20 11.97 1.73
N GLU A 174 -12.34 12.05 2.41
CA GLU A 174 -13.36 10.99 2.39
C GLU A 174 -13.96 10.89 0.97
N ILE A 175 -14.09 9.66 0.48
CA ILE A 175 -14.73 9.33 -0.80
C ILE A 175 -16.22 9.21 -0.53
N SER A 176 -17.02 10.01 -1.23
CA SER A 176 -18.49 10.02 -1.15
C SER A 176 -19.14 8.93 -1.98
#